data_AF-A0A1G9X549-F1
#
_entry.id   AF-A0A1G9X549-F1
#
_cell.length_a   1.000
_cell.length_b   1.000
_cell.length_c   1.000
_cell.angle_alpha   90.00
_cell.angle_beta   90.00
_cell.angle_gamma   90.00
#
_symmetry.space_group_name_H-M   'P 1'
#
loop_
_entity.id
_entity.type
_entity.pdbx_description
1 polymer ?
#
loop_
_entity_poly.entity_id
_entity_poly.type
_entity_poly.pdbx_seq_one_letter_code
_entity_poly.pdbx_strand_id
1 'polypeptide(L)' 'MDGKVKKTGIYENLSKRRYEYWYVSKSGLKTMVSWLCWNAPPAVFEEWSNSVAKSV' A
#
# COMPACT_ATOMS: atom_id res chain seq x y z
N MET A 1 8.76 3.93 -20.55
CA MET A 1 7.76 4.44 -19.59
C MET A 1 6.68 3.38 -19.45
N ASP A 2 6.83 2.47 -18.49
CA ASP A 2 5.79 1.50 -18.20
C ASP A 2 4.54 2.24 -17.72
N GLY A 3 3.54 2.33 -18.59
CA GLY A 3 2.29 3.00 -18.26
C GLY A 3 1.69 2.39 -16.99
N LYS A 4 1.21 3.21 -16.07
CA LYS A 4 0.63 2.72 -14.84
C LYS A 4 -0.68 1.93 -15.11
N VAL A 5 -0.90 0.73 -14.53
CA VAL A 5 -2.22 0.04 -14.52
C VAL A 5 -2.74 -0.16 -13.10
N LYS A 6 -3.61 0.77 -12.69
CA LYS A 6 -4.92 0.66 -11.99
C LYS A 6 -5.29 -0.50 -11.02
N LYS A 7 -4.36 -1.26 -10.42
CA LYS A 7 -4.67 -2.04 -9.20
C LYS A 7 -3.69 -1.69 -8.10
N THR A 8 -4.16 -0.91 -7.14
CA THR A 8 -3.50 -0.62 -5.87
C THR A 8 -4.36 -1.16 -4.74
N GLY A 9 -3.74 -1.45 -3.60
CA GLY A 9 -4.49 -1.98 -2.45
C GLY A 9 -3.67 -1.96 -1.18
N ILE A 10 -4.37 -1.79 -0.07
CA ILE A 10 -3.84 -2.01 1.28
C ILE A 10 -4.14 -3.47 1.62
N TYR A 11 -3.10 -4.20 1.98
CA TYR A 11 -3.15 -5.62 2.33
C TYR A 11 -2.72 -5.80 3.77
N GLU A 12 -3.42 -6.65 4.49
CA GLU A 12 -3.06 -7.05 5.85
C GLU A 12 -2.06 -8.21 5.81
N ASN A 13 -0.81 -7.94 6.17
CA ASN A 13 0.19 -8.98 6.32
C ASN A 13 0.19 -9.50 7.76
N LEU A 14 -0.61 -10.55 8.00
CA LEU A 14 -0.77 -11.18 9.31
C LEU A 14 0.57 -11.71 9.88
N SER A 15 1.44 -12.24 9.02
CA SER A 15 2.73 -12.82 9.42
C SER A 15 3.69 -11.75 9.94
N LYS A 16 3.71 -10.57 9.29
CA LYS A 16 4.57 -9.44 9.66
C LYS A 16 3.87 -8.39 10.54
N ARG A 17 2.59 -8.59 10.86
CA ARG A 17 1.73 -7.67 11.63
C ARG A 17 1.80 -6.22 11.13
N ARG A 18 1.61 -6.05 9.82
CA ARG A 18 1.64 -4.73 9.17
C ARG A 18 0.67 -4.65 7.99
N TYR A 19 0.19 -3.45 7.72
CA TYR A 19 -0.47 -3.09 6.49
C TYR A 19 0.58 -2.85 5.41
N GLU A 20 0.33 -3.32 4.19
CA GLU A 20 1.23 -3.13 3.06
C GLU A 20 0.46 -2.53 1.89
N TYR A 21 0.99 -1.45 1.32
CA TYR A 21 0.46 -0.84 0.12
C TYR A 21 1.27 -1.30 -1.10
N TRP A 22 0.57 -1.94 -2.03
CA TRP A 22 1.15 -2.52 -3.23
C TRP A 22 0.64 -1.82 -4.48
N TYR A 23 1.52 -1.72 -5.47
CA TYR A 23 1.24 -1.22 -6.81
C TYR A 23 1.50 -2.31 -7.85
N VAL A 24 0.59 -2.47 -8.81
CA VAL A 24 0.75 -3.43 -9.92
C VAL A 24 0.97 -2.68 -11.24
N SER A 25 2.07 -2.96 -11.94
CA SER A 25 2.33 -2.39 -13.28
C SER A 25 1.48 -3.08 -14.36
N LYS A 26 1.44 -2.56 -15.61
CA LYS A 26 0.79 -3.29 -16.72
C LYS A 26 1.43 -4.65 -16.97
N SER A 27 2.73 -4.78 -16.70
CA SER A 27 3.46 -6.04 -16.82
C SER A 27 3.13 -7.06 -15.71
N GLY A 28 2.23 -6.72 -14.77
CA GLY A 28 1.83 -7.59 -13.68
C GLY A 28 2.82 -7.62 -12.51
N LEU A 29 3.88 -6.80 -12.55
CA LEU A 29 4.86 -6.72 -11.48
C LEU A 29 4.24 -6.04 -10.26
N LYS A 30 4.16 -6.77 -9.15
CA LYS A 30 3.73 -6.26 -7.85
C LYS A 30 4.92 -5.64 -7.13
N THR A 31 4.82 -4.35 -6.81
CA THR A 31 5.85 -3.61 -6.07
C THR A 31 5.28 -3.10 -4.75
N MET A 32 5.94 -3.39 -3.63
CA MET A 32 5.59 -2.85 -2.32
C MET A 32 6.10 -1.42 -2.27
N VAL A 33 5.19 -0.46 -2.15
CA VAL A 33 5.55 0.96 -2.19
C VAL A 33 5.63 1.55 -0.79
N SER A 34 4.77 1.09 0.12
CA SER A 34 4.76 1.55 1.51
C SER A 34 4.19 0.48 2.43
N TRP A 35 4.45 0.58 3.72
CA TRP A 35 3.90 -0.31 4.74
C TRP A 35 3.77 0.43 6.07
N LEU A 36 2.91 -0.07 6.95
CA LEU A 36 2.67 0.46 8.29
C LEU A 36 2.44 -0.67 9.29
N CYS A 37 3.18 -0.69 10.40
CA CYS A 37 2.93 -1.68 11.46
C CYS A 37 1.54 -1.52 12.08
N TRP A 38 0.94 -2.62 12.52
CA TRP A 38 -0.38 -2.60 13.18
C TRP A 38 -0.41 -1.92 14.53
N ASN A 39 0.74 -1.82 15.20
CA ASN A 39 0.88 -1.08 16.45
C ASN A 39 1.00 0.44 16.25
N ALA A 40 0.98 0.92 15.01
CA ALA A 40 0.93 2.34 14.74
C ALA A 40 -0.38 2.93 15.33
N PRO A 41 -0.33 4.15 15.92
CA PRO A 41 -1.54 4.81 16.40
C PRO A 41 -2.59 4.94 15.28
N PRO A 42 -3.89 4.91 15.60
CA PRO A 42 -4.96 5.04 14.61
C PRO A 42 -4.83 6.27 13.71
N ALA A 43 -4.43 7.42 14.27
CA ALA A 43 -4.19 8.64 13.51
C ALA A 43 -3.10 8.46 12.43
N VAL A 44 -2.03 7.71 12.74
CA VAL A 44 -0.96 7.41 11.79
C VAL A 44 -1.45 6.47 10.68
N PHE A 45 -2.33 5.51 11.01
CA PHE A 45 -2.96 4.67 10.01
C PHE A 45 -3.88 5.46 9.08
N GLU A 46 -4.69 6.36 9.63
CA GLU A 46 -5.56 7.24 8.84
C GLU A 46 -4.75 8.14 7.90
N GLU A 47 -3.71 8.82 8.40
CA GLU A 47 -2.83 9.64 7.57
C GLU A 47 -2.13 8.82 6.48
N TRP A 48 -1.58 7.67 6.85
CA TRP A 48 -0.91 6.77 5.92
C TRP A 48 -1.86 6.24 4.84
N SER A 49 -3.02 5.72 5.22
CA SER A 49 -4.03 5.20 4.30
C SER A 49 -4.53 6.28 3.34
N ASN A 50 -4.75 7.49 3.83
CA ASN A 50 -5.12 8.64 3.02
C ASN A 50 -4.00 9.06 2.04
N SER A 51 -2.74 9.00 2.46
CA SER A 51 -1.60 9.34 1.60
C SER A 51 -1.46 8.38 0.41
N VAL A 52 -1.67 7.07 0.64
CA VAL A 52 -1.56 6.05 -0.40
C VAL A 52 -2.80 5.97 -1.29
N ALA A 53 -3.98 6.35 -0.76
CA ALA A 53 -5.21 6.48 -1.54
C ALA A 53 -5.17 7.66 -2.52
N LYS A 54 -4.55 8.79 -2.14
CA LYS A 54 -4.37 9.98 -2.99
C LYS A 54 -3.27 9.82 -4.06
N SER A 55 -2.45 8.78 -3.96
CA SER A 55 -1.33 8.52 -4.88
C SER A 55 -1.73 7.75 -6.16
N VAL A 56 -3.03 7.49 -6.35
CA VAL A 56 -3.63 6.70 -7.44
C VAL A 56 -4.21 7.59 -8.54
#